data_AF-A0A962M717-F1
#
_entry.id   AF-A0A962M717-F1
#
_cell.length_a   1.000
_cell.length_b   1.000
_cell.length_c   1.000
_cell.angle_alpha   90.00
_cell.angle_beta   90.00
_cell.angle_gamma   90.00
#
_symmetry.space_group_name_H-M   'P 1'
#
loop_
_entity.id
_entity.type
_entity.pdbx_description
1 polymer ?
#
loop_
_entity_poly.entity_id
_entity_poly.type
_entity_poly.pdbx_seq_one_letter_code
_entity_poly.pdbx_strand_id
1 'polypeptide(L)'
;MGKAQKLIGKTMLHPQLGKVEVLSLEPNSRTRVIIKVVQRAKGWDEQQQRYLPVKTIKPNLTKEGKEIGKTIHYKKYSNNHSQYGHEDVCHIDELKEFNG
;
A
#
# COMPACT_ATOMS: atom_id res chain seq x y z
N MET A 1 7.55 8.65 -22.41
CA MET A 1 8.00 8.11 -21.10
C MET A 1 6.79 7.55 -20.34
N GLY A 2 6.85 6.29 -19.90
CA GLY A 2 5.75 5.66 -19.15
C GLY A 2 5.62 6.20 -17.72
N LYS A 3 4.41 6.21 -17.16
CA LYS A 3 4.13 6.71 -15.80
C LYS A 3 5.02 6.05 -14.74
N ALA A 4 5.18 4.72 -14.80
CA ALA A 4 6.02 3.95 -13.88
C ALA A 4 7.50 4.40 -13.87
N GLN A 5 8.06 4.70 -15.05
CA GLN A 5 9.44 5.18 -15.17
C GLN A 5 9.67 6.54 -14.51
N LYS A 6 8.64 7.42 -14.49
CA LYS A 6 8.72 8.73 -13.83
C LYS A 6 8.70 8.65 -12.31
N LEU A 7 8.29 7.51 -11.76
CA LEU A 7 8.21 7.28 -10.32
C LEU A 7 9.51 6.71 -9.76
N ILE A 8 10.40 6.16 -10.59
CA ILE A 8 11.69 5.60 -10.15
C ILE A 8 12.53 6.67 -9.43
N GLY A 9 13.06 6.34 -8.25
CA GLY A 9 13.79 7.23 -7.37
C GLY A 9 12.91 8.19 -6.54
N LYS A 10 11.58 8.16 -6.72
CA LYS A 10 10.66 8.96 -5.91
C LYS A 10 10.18 8.19 -4.69
N THR A 11 9.92 8.95 -3.63
CA THR A 11 9.22 8.44 -2.47
C THR A 11 7.72 8.64 -2.60
N MET A 12 6.97 7.57 -2.42
CA MET A 12 5.53 7.49 -2.56
C MET A 12 4.91 6.95 -1.28
N LEU A 13 3.59 7.07 -1.15
CA LEU A 13 2.84 6.52 -0.04
C LEU A 13 2.04 5.31 -0.51
N HIS A 14 2.39 4.13 0.00
CA HIS A 14 1.63 2.91 -0.19
C HIS A 14 0.62 2.76 0.96
N PRO A 15 -0.68 2.54 0.66
CA PRO A 15 -1.73 2.49 1.67
C PRO A 15 -1.51 1.41 2.75
N GLN A 16 -0.74 0.37 2.43
CA GLN A 16 -0.48 -0.74 3.33
C GLN A 16 0.90 -0.69 3.99
N LEU A 17 1.92 -0.21 3.28
CA LEU A 17 3.31 -0.28 3.72
C LEU A 17 3.80 1.04 4.33
N GLY A 18 3.07 2.14 4.10
CA GLY A 18 3.47 3.47 4.53
C GLY A 18 4.29 4.17 3.46
N LYS A 19 5.38 4.82 3.86
CA LYS A 19 6.27 5.53 2.93
C LYS A 19 7.20 4.53 2.27
N VAL A 20 7.19 4.50 0.94
CA VAL A 20 7.98 3.57 0.14
C VAL A 20 8.76 4.34 -0.92
N GLU A 21 9.96 3.88 -1.25
CA GLU A 21 10.78 4.42 -2.33
C GLU A 21 10.70 3.49 -3.52
N VAL A 22 10.48 4.04 -4.72
CA VAL A 22 10.43 3.24 -5.95
C VAL A 22 11.85 3.02 -6.44
N LEU A 23 12.34 1.79 -6.37
CA LEU A 23 13.70 1.43 -6.79
C LEU A 23 13.81 1.29 -8.30
N SER A 24 12.89 0.53 -8.90
CA SER A 24 12.95 0.19 -10.32
C SER A 24 11.60 -0.33 -10.81
N LEU A 25 11.53 -0.58 -12.12
CA LEU A 25 10.37 -1.20 -12.75
C LEU A 25 10.51 -2.72 -12.71
N GLU A 26 9.44 -3.45 -12.45
CA GLU A 26 9.48 -4.91 -12.46
C GLU A 26 9.84 -5.42 -13.89
N PRO A 27 10.79 -6.37 -14.03
CA PRO A 27 11.10 -6.96 -15.31
C PRO A 27 9.85 -7.52 -15.98
N ASN A 28 9.64 -7.23 -17.27
CA ASN A 28 8.48 -7.63 -18.07
C ASN A 28 7.13 -6.98 -17.67
N SER A 29 7.12 -5.99 -16.77
CA SER A 29 5.93 -5.19 -16.47
C SER A 29 6.07 -3.77 -16.97
N ARG A 30 4.94 -3.12 -17.28
CA ARG A 30 4.87 -1.67 -17.58
C ARG A 30 4.17 -0.87 -16.48
N THR A 31 3.51 -1.55 -15.56
CA THR A 31 2.62 -0.96 -14.55
C THR A 31 2.97 -1.39 -13.13
N ARG A 32 3.92 -2.31 -12.96
CA ARG A 32 4.42 -2.72 -11.65
C ARG A 32 5.82 -2.20 -11.41
N VAL A 33 6.06 -1.81 -10.16
CA VAL A 33 7.33 -1.24 -9.72
C VAL A 33 7.81 -1.97 -8.48
N ILE A 34 9.12 -2.10 -8.38
CA ILE A 34 9.80 -2.58 -7.20
C ILE A 34 9.93 -1.40 -6.25
N ILE A 35 9.37 -1.56 -5.05
CA ILE A 35 9.35 -0.55 -4.01
C ILE A 35 10.08 -1.06 -2.77
N LYS A 36 10.72 -0.15 -2.05
CA LYS A 36 11.37 -0.41 -0.77
C LYS A 36 10.67 0.36 0.32
N VAL A 37 10.35 -0.31 1.43
CA VAL A 37 9.72 0.36 2.57
C VAL A 37 10.74 1.22 3.32
N VAL A 38 10.54 2.54 3.27
CA VAL A 38 11.41 3.54 3.94
C VAL A 38 10.84 3.93 5.30
N GLN A 39 9.51 4.03 5.42
CA GLN A 39 8.85 4.32 6.68
C GLN A 39 7.59 3.47 6.81
N ARG A 40 7.51 2.74 7.92
CA ARG A 40 6.38 1.85 8.21
C ARG A 40 5.09 2.65 8.42
N ALA A 41 3.97 2.11 7.94
CA ALA A 41 2.65 2.72 8.11
C ALA A 41 2.15 2.63 9.57
N LYS A 42 1.14 3.45 9.92
CA LYS A 42 0.48 3.47 11.25
C LYS A 42 -0.04 2.11 11.75
N GLY A 43 -0.19 1.11 10.86
CA GLY A 43 -0.63 -0.25 11.23
C GLY A 43 0.49 -1.18 11.69
N TRP A 44 1.74 -0.71 11.71
CA TRP A 44 2.88 -1.49 12.16
C TRP A 44 2.96 -1.54 13.69
N ASP A 45 2.99 -2.73 14.25
CA ASP A 45 3.21 -2.97 15.67
C ASP A 45 4.68 -3.32 15.92
N GLU A 46 5.38 -2.44 16.64
CA GLU A 46 6.81 -2.61 16.93
C GLU A 46 7.09 -3.74 17.92
N GLN A 47 6.14 -4.08 18.80
CA GLN A 47 6.30 -5.15 19.79
C GLN A 47 6.21 -6.53 19.16
N GLN A 48 5.27 -6.71 18.22
CA GLN A 48 5.02 -7.97 17.55
C GLN A 48 5.77 -8.10 16.21
N GLN A 49 6.51 -7.05 15.84
CA GLN A 49 7.22 -6.92 14.56
C GLN A 49 6.36 -7.34 13.36
N ARG A 50 5.10 -6.88 13.33
CA ARG A 50 4.16 -7.19 12.26
C ARG A 50 3.12 -6.10 12.07
N TYR A 51 2.54 -6.05 10.87
CA TYR A 51 1.35 -5.24 10.63
C TYR A 51 0.13 -5.91 11.27
N LEU A 52 -0.55 -5.17 12.16
CA LEU A 52 -1.81 -5.63 12.74
C LEU A 52 -2.93 -5.51 11.71
N PRO A 53 -3.85 -6.49 11.62
CA PRO A 53 -4.97 -6.42 10.70
C PRO A 53 -5.81 -5.17 10.95
N VAL A 54 -5.96 -4.31 9.94
CA VAL A 54 -6.79 -3.11 10.07
C VAL A 54 -8.25 -3.48 9.85
N LYS A 55 -9.08 -3.06 10.80
CA LYS A 55 -10.53 -3.11 10.68
C LYS A 55 -10.97 -2.02 9.71
N THR A 56 -11.35 -2.40 8.49
CA THR A 56 -11.98 -1.47 7.53
C THR A 56 -13.48 -1.62 7.63
N ILE A 57 -14.18 -0.54 7.96
CA ILE A 57 -15.64 -0.52 7.96
C ILE A 57 -16.08 0.08 6.63
N LYS A 58 -16.69 -0.73 5.76
CA LYS A 58 -17.28 -0.24 4.51
C LYS A 58 -18.78 -0.03 4.71
N PRO A 59 -19.32 1.17 4.49
CA PRO A 59 -20.76 1.37 4.46
C PRO A 59 -21.32 0.66 3.22
N ASN A 60 -22.37 -0.14 3.40
CA ASN A 60 -23.16 -0.66 2.30
C ASN A 60 -24.15 0.44 1.90
N LEU A 61 -24.02 0.89 0.66
CA LEU A 61 -24.88 1.93 0.09
C LEU A 61 -25.87 1.27 -0.87
N THR A 62 -27.11 1.75 -0.88
CA THR A 62 -28.07 1.43 -1.96
C THR A 62 -27.63 2.08 -3.26
N LYS A 63 -28.28 1.71 -4.37
CA LYS A 63 -28.08 2.37 -5.68
C LYS A 63 -28.37 3.88 -5.64
N GLU A 64 -29.12 4.34 -4.65
CA GLU A 64 -29.47 5.75 -4.42
C GLU A 64 -28.52 6.44 -3.40
N GLY A 65 -27.46 5.76 -2.94
CA GLY A 65 -26.48 6.31 -2.01
C GLY A 65 -26.92 6.34 -0.54
N LYS A 66 -28.05 5.70 -0.17
CA LYS A 66 -28.49 5.61 1.23
C LYS A 66 -27.75 4.47 1.95
N GLU A 67 -27.21 4.73 3.14
CA GLU A 67 -26.54 3.71 3.97
C GLU A 67 -27.58 2.70 4.51
N ILE A 68 -27.41 1.43 4.17
CA ILE A 68 -28.28 0.32 4.61
C ILE A 68 -27.62 -0.60 5.64
N GLY A 69 -26.34 -0.39 5.92
CA GLY A 69 -25.59 -1.17 6.89
C GLY A 69 -24.10 -0.97 6.76
N LYS A 70 -23.33 -1.66 7.61
CA LYS A 70 -21.86 -1.59 7.62
C LYS A 70 -21.30 -3.00 7.55
N THR A 71 -20.44 -3.25 6.57
CA THR A 71 -19.66 -4.50 6.53
C THR A 71 -18.28 -4.24 7.14
N ILE A 72 -17.90 -5.10 8.10
CA ILE A 72 -16.57 -5.08 8.69
C ILE A 72 -15.68 -6.02 7.90
N HIS A 73 -14.67 -5.47 7.24
CA HIS A 73 -13.61 -6.24 6.59
C HIS A 73 -12.35 -6.23 7.45
N TYR A 74 -11.89 -7.42 7.83
CA TYR A 74 -10.57 -7.62 8.43
C TYR A 74 -9.57 -7.89 7.30
N LYS A 75 -8.77 -6.88 6.95
CA LYS A 75 -7.71 -7.08 5.94
C LYS A 75 -6.50 -7.68 6.64
N LYS A 76 -6.26 -8.97 6.45
CA LYS A 76 -5.04 -9.64 6.93
C LYS A 76 -3.85 -9.16 6.10
N TYR A 77 -2.75 -8.81 6.77
CA TYR A 77 -1.48 -8.57 6.10
C TYR A 77 -0.78 -9.90 5.87
N SER A 78 -0.19 -10.09 4.69
CA SER A 78 0.71 -11.22 4.45
C SER A 78 1.98 -10.99 5.27
N ASN A 79 2.47 -12.02 5.96
CA ASN A 79 3.65 -11.93 6.83
C ASN A 79 4.90 -11.40 6.11
N ASN A 80 5.02 -11.58 4.79
CA ASN A 80 6.17 -11.10 4.00
C ASN A 80 6.28 -9.57 3.96
N HIS A 81 5.16 -8.85 4.06
CA HIS A 81 5.14 -7.38 4.05
C HIS A 81 5.69 -6.76 5.34
N SER A 82 6.10 -7.59 6.31
CA SER A 82 6.43 -7.16 7.67
C SER A 82 7.90 -6.77 7.84
N GLN A 83 8.78 -6.95 6.86
CA GLN A 83 10.19 -6.61 7.04
C GLN A 83 10.45 -5.14 6.65
N TYR A 84 11.11 -4.40 7.55
CA TYR A 84 11.62 -3.05 7.23
C TYR A 84 12.73 -3.17 6.19
N GLY A 85 12.75 -2.27 5.20
CA GLY A 85 13.67 -2.36 4.09
C GLY A 85 13.39 -3.51 3.12
N HIS A 86 12.26 -4.23 3.27
CA HIS A 86 11.83 -5.23 2.31
C HIS A 86 11.50 -4.57 0.97
N GLU A 87 11.92 -5.25 -0.09
CA GLU A 87 11.57 -4.93 -1.46
C GLU A 87 10.31 -5.70 -1.83
N ASP A 88 9.32 -5.00 -2.34
CA ASP A 88 8.05 -5.59 -2.75
C ASP A 88 7.63 -5.05 -4.11
N VAL A 89 6.73 -5.77 -4.77
CA VAL A 89 6.21 -5.38 -6.08
C VAL A 89 4.78 -4.93 -5.93
N CYS A 90 4.49 -3.67 -6.27
CA CYS A 90 3.13 -3.15 -6.26
C CYS A 90 2.74 -2.53 -7.60
N HIS A 91 1.43 -2.37 -7.81
CA HIS A 91 0.93 -1.64 -8.97
C HIS A 91 1.10 -0.14 -8.77
N ILE A 92 1.49 0.59 -9.81
CA ILE A 92 1.69 2.05 -9.72
C ILE A 92 0.43 2.81 -9.28
N ASP A 93 -0.75 2.27 -9.56
CA ASP A 93 -2.03 2.89 -9.20
C ASP A 93 -2.34 2.78 -7.69
N GLU A 94 -1.64 1.90 -6.97
CA GLU A 94 -1.75 1.78 -5.52
C GLU A 94 -0.91 2.84 -4.79
N LEU A 95 0.06 3.44 -5.48
CA LEU A 95 0.95 4.46 -4.94
C LEU A 95 0.31 5.84 -5.03
N LYS A 96 0.36 6.59 -3.93
CA LYS A 96 -0.05 7.99 -3.88
C LYS A 96 1.16 8.89 -3.76
N GLU A 97 1.14 10.06 -4.42
CA GLU A 97 2.18 11.06 -4.23
C GLU A 97 2.24 11.46 -2.75
N PHE A 98 3.44 11.38 -2.17
CA PHE A 98 3.69 11.88 -0.84
C PHE A 98 3.90 13.40 -0.95
N ASN A 99 2.81 14.17 -0.79
CA ASN A 99 2.88 15.62 -0.63
C ASN A 99 3.29 15.92 0.82
N GLY A 100 4.60 15.86 1.07
CA GLY A 100 5.22 16.32 2.31
C GLY A 100 5.55 17.80 2.23
#